data_AF-A0A947XAA2-F1
#
_entry.id   AF-A0A947XAA2-F1
#
_cell.length_a   1.000
_cell.length_b   1.000
_cell.length_c   1.000
_cell.angle_alpha   90.00
_cell.angle_beta   90.00
_cell.angle_gamma   90.00
#
_symmetry.space_group_name_H-M   'P 1'
#
loop_
_entity.id
_entity.type
_entity.pdbx_description
1 polymer ?
#
loop_
_entity_poly.entity_id
_entity_poly.type
_entity_poly.pdbx_seq_one_letter_code
_entity_poly.pdbx_strand_id
1 'polypeptide(L)'
;MPDTDIPITEKTVSKPLMTAGPTLHYSHTNVNGCYFLAVCVYYFAAIFWSKLLTGGLICPYFPGPFYLEKLVLAPVSIFEYPPQIFVMGLLIGILISAPILISQLMNFNYSILPVLILAFIAGLPGLAISVIIGAFAAALRPLRFRSRYISILLCISPALIYFGFFGGAKNVDNIRWALSFAPWLDGLFTALTIAAIVLIIGHFTRYRPGLIWSITAITLTVAIIIFQSKISLSELDYQLYIARNNPETIKEFQDNSITDALDRTLTSPQSRSYFQSPFYPVETIALRAVLKKEIQTRLLLDRWPEWFDEPATLGYQAEKRYLLRQYEKFINPKKQWWKPAFLHNALLKSKVRIKRMPIALFYKGLLSELSPELNILVEKEILHFYNDYPHRENLPIWHRLYSEYPNSTESIEARWRRAVHLAGMEEFAYAGQLIEQGLLMIEKESVKTADVPVNEIEAVFRKPAATVITDYELKKIKRKLQYLRHLISGENLGTESKDKHLLAQFILLNPHDILYKMQLENLLNQITDQSPLKDNIVLAQTMLISDVVLRAQRLGEVAKKFAATDGGIQAKFEQASLKLTIWKEQNLSDTEKEKYLNEAKNDLQDFIKNYPDSIFAEQAQEKLAVLPTH
;
A
#
# COMPACT_ATOMS: atom_id res chain seq x y z
N MET A 1 -65.50 -63.93 -41.57
CA MET A 1 -64.53 -63.58 -40.50
C MET A 1 -64.31 -62.09 -40.58
N PRO A 2 -64.64 -61.29 -39.54
CA PRO A 2 -64.34 -59.87 -39.52
C PRO A 2 -62.91 -59.65 -39.00
N ASP A 3 -62.11 -58.91 -39.76
CA ASP A 3 -60.80 -58.42 -39.34
C ASP A 3 -60.95 -57.52 -38.11
N THR A 4 -60.24 -57.89 -37.05
CA THR A 4 -60.15 -57.13 -35.81
C THR A 4 -58.96 -56.19 -35.94
N ASP A 5 -59.24 -54.95 -36.36
CA ASP A 5 -58.27 -53.86 -36.31
C ASP A 5 -57.89 -53.59 -34.85
N ILE A 6 -56.69 -54.01 -34.46
CA ILE A 6 -56.09 -53.68 -33.18
C ILE A 6 -55.67 -52.21 -33.24
N PRO A 7 -56.21 -51.31 -32.40
CA PRO A 7 -55.79 -49.92 -32.38
C PRO A 7 -54.32 -49.84 -31.96
N ILE A 8 -53.46 -49.41 -32.88
CA ILE A 8 -52.08 -49.04 -32.59
C ILE A 8 -52.16 -47.82 -31.66
N THR A 9 -52.01 -48.04 -30.36
CA THR A 9 -51.81 -46.97 -29.38
C THR A 9 -50.55 -46.21 -29.79
N GLU A 10 -50.76 -45.05 -30.41
CA GLU A 10 -49.72 -44.10 -30.76
C GLU A 10 -48.96 -43.75 -29.47
N LYS A 11 -47.76 -44.32 -29.29
CA LYS A 11 -46.89 -43.98 -28.16
C LYS A 11 -46.56 -42.51 -28.32
N THR A 12 -47.26 -41.67 -27.57
CA THR A 12 -46.98 -40.25 -27.45
C THR A 12 -45.57 -40.11 -26.88
N VAL A 13 -44.60 -39.93 -27.77
CA VAL A 13 -43.20 -39.71 -27.38
C VAL A 13 -43.18 -38.48 -26.49
N SER A 14 -42.89 -38.69 -25.21
CA SER A 14 -42.83 -37.62 -24.21
C SER A 14 -41.85 -36.58 -24.71
N LYS A 15 -42.38 -35.40 -25.07
CA LYS A 15 -41.56 -34.34 -25.63
C LYS A 15 -40.45 -34.01 -24.61
N PRO A 16 -39.18 -33.88 -25.03
CA PRO A 16 -38.09 -33.62 -24.10
C PRO A 16 -38.34 -32.31 -23.33
N LEU A 17 -37.95 -32.33 -22.04
CA LEU A 17 -38.07 -31.18 -21.13
C LEU A 17 -37.26 -29.97 -21.63
N MET A 18 -36.07 -30.25 -22.18
CA MET A 18 -35.19 -29.28 -22.80
C MET A 18 -35.45 -29.19 -24.31
N THR A 19 -35.37 -27.99 -24.85
CA THR A 19 -35.68 -27.72 -26.25
C THR A 19 -34.47 -27.21 -27.01
N ALA A 20 -34.23 -27.75 -28.21
CA ALA A 20 -33.22 -27.25 -29.13
C ALA A 20 -33.52 -25.80 -29.56
N GLY A 21 -32.51 -24.95 -29.54
CA GLY A 21 -32.56 -23.55 -29.93
C GLY A 21 -32.65 -23.33 -31.45
N PRO A 22 -33.14 -22.17 -31.91
CA PRO A 22 -33.30 -21.88 -33.34
C PRO A 22 -31.99 -21.90 -34.14
N THR A 23 -30.84 -21.71 -33.48
CA THR A 23 -29.54 -21.67 -34.14
C THR A 23 -29.07 -23.06 -34.59
N LEU A 24 -29.65 -24.14 -34.05
CA LEU A 24 -29.33 -25.51 -34.45
C LEU A 24 -29.91 -25.91 -35.81
N HIS A 25 -30.67 -25.03 -36.49
CA HIS A 25 -31.10 -25.23 -37.87
C HIS A 25 -30.00 -24.95 -38.91
N TYR A 26 -28.89 -24.33 -38.51
CA TYR A 26 -27.73 -24.10 -39.38
C TYR A 26 -26.78 -25.31 -39.38
N SER A 27 -25.84 -25.35 -40.34
CA SER A 27 -24.87 -26.44 -40.43
C SER A 27 -24.05 -26.58 -39.13
N HIS A 28 -23.86 -27.82 -38.67
CA HIS A 28 -23.13 -28.13 -37.44
C HIS A 28 -21.74 -27.49 -37.41
N THR A 29 -21.03 -27.49 -38.55
CA THR A 29 -19.70 -26.87 -38.68
C THR A 29 -19.74 -25.36 -38.39
N ASN A 30 -20.73 -24.64 -38.94
CA ASN A 30 -20.86 -23.20 -38.72
C ASN A 30 -21.26 -22.88 -37.27
N VAL A 31 -22.21 -23.65 -36.72
CA VAL A 31 -22.66 -23.52 -35.33
C VAL A 31 -21.50 -23.74 -34.36
N ASN A 32 -20.73 -24.82 -34.54
CA ASN A 32 -19.58 -25.15 -33.69
C ASN A 32 -18.44 -24.13 -33.84
N GLY A 33 -18.17 -23.63 -35.05
CA GLY A 33 -17.17 -22.58 -35.27
C GLY A 33 -17.53 -21.26 -34.57
N CYS A 34 -18.77 -20.80 -34.71
CA CYS A 34 -19.24 -19.61 -34.01
C CYS A 34 -19.30 -19.79 -32.49
N TYR A 35 -19.67 -20.99 -32.02
CA TYR A 35 -19.63 -21.34 -30.60
C TYR A 35 -18.21 -21.27 -30.05
N PHE A 36 -17.23 -21.86 -30.75
CA PHE A 36 -15.83 -21.78 -30.37
C PHE A 36 -15.35 -20.32 -30.25
N LEU A 37 -15.71 -19.46 -31.21
CA LEU A 37 -15.41 -18.03 -31.13
C LEU A 37 -16.08 -17.37 -29.91
N ALA A 38 -17.34 -17.71 -29.61
CA ALA A 38 -18.03 -17.21 -28.42
C ALA A 38 -17.31 -17.62 -27.12
N VAL A 39 -16.86 -18.88 -27.03
CA VAL A 39 -16.08 -19.38 -25.90
C VAL A 39 -14.73 -18.64 -25.80
N CYS A 40 -14.04 -18.41 -26.90
CA CYS A 40 -12.77 -17.66 -26.90
C CYS A 40 -12.96 -16.23 -26.39
N VAL A 41 -13.97 -15.50 -26.89
CA VAL A 41 -14.27 -14.13 -26.42
C VAL A 41 -14.64 -14.14 -24.94
N TYR A 42 -15.46 -15.11 -24.51
CA TYR A 42 -15.84 -15.28 -23.10
C TYR A 42 -14.62 -15.57 -22.20
N TYR A 43 -13.71 -16.43 -22.67
CA TYR A 43 -12.46 -16.73 -21.99
C TYR A 43 -11.57 -15.50 -21.83
N PHE A 44 -11.44 -14.66 -22.87
CA PHE A 44 -10.70 -13.39 -22.74
C PHE A 44 -11.38 -12.39 -21.80
N ALA A 45 -12.72 -12.33 -21.78
CA ALA A 45 -13.45 -11.51 -20.81
C ALA A 45 -13.18 -12.00 -19.37
N ALA A 46 -13.17 -13.32 -19.14
CA ALA A 46 -12.85 -13.92 -17.85
C ALA A 46 -11.39 -13.71 -17.42
N ILE A 47 -10.43 -13.81 -18.36
CA ILE A 47 -9.02 -13.46 -18.09
C ILE A 47 -8.89 -11.99 -17.74
N PHE A 48 -9.53 -11.09 -18.50
CA PHE A 48 -9.45 -9.67 -18.24
C PHE A 48 -10.03 -9.35 -16.87
N TRP A 49 -11.18 -9.93 -16.52
CA TRP A 49 -11.74 -9.88 -15.18
C TRP A 49 -10.76 -10.38 -14.11
N SER A 50 -10.18 -11.57 -14.28
CA SER A 50 -9.17 -12.11 -13.35
C SER A 50 -7.97 -11.17 -13.19
N LYS A 51 -7.50 -10.57 -14.30
CA LYS A 51 -6.39 -9.61 -14.31
C LYS A 51 -6.74 -8.37 -13.50
N LEU A 52 -7.96 -7.83 -13.63
CA LEU A 52 -8.44 -6.69 -12.83
C LEU A 52 -8.47 -6.98 -11.34
N LEU A 53 -8.76 -8.21 -10.93
CA LEU A 53 -8.89 -8.57 -9.51
C LEU A 53 -7.58 -8.96 -8.85
N THR A 54 -6.76 -9.75 -9.54
CA THR A 54 -5.60 -10.43 -8.92
C THR A 54 -4.26 -9.95 -9.48
N GLY A 55 -4.27 -9.22 -10.59
CA GLY A 55 -3.06 -8.94 -11.37
C GLY A 55 -2.55 -10.14 -12.17
N GLY A 56 -3.12 -11.33 -11.99
CA GLY A 56 -2.81 -12.57 -12.70
C GLY A 56 -3.84 -12.90 -13.79
N LEU A 57 -3.45 -13.74 -14.75
CA LEU A 57 -4.34 -14.15 -15.85
C LEU A 57 -5.40 -15.17 -15.42
N ILE A 58 -5.13 -15.90 -14.35
CA ILE A 58 -6.00 -16.91 -13.76
C ILE A 58 -6.09 -16.58 -12.27
N CYS A 59 -7.28 -16.72 -11.69
CA CYS A 59 -7.48 -16.56 -10.26
C CYS A 59 -7.19 -17.90 -9.55
N PRO A 60 -6.02 -18.10 -8.91
CA PRO A 60 -5.69 -19.38 -8.29
C PRO A 60 -6.41 -19.57 -6.95
N TYR A 61 -7.06 -18.52 -6.43
CA TYR A 61 -7.63 -18.48 -5.10
C TYR A 61 -9.11 -18.14 -5.18
N PHE A 62 -9.95 -18.94 -4.53
CA PHE A 62 -11.35 -18.64 -4.31
C PHE A 62 -11.46 -17.97 -2.94
N PRO A 63 -11.60 -16.64 -2.83
CA PRO A 63 -11.76 -15.97 -1.54
C PRO A 63 -13.14 -16.21 -0.89
N GLY A 64 -13.78 -17.35 -1.19
CA GLY A 64 -15.13 -17.75 -0.80
C GLY A 64 -16.11 -17.69 -1.98
N PRO A 65 -17.34 -18.20 -1.83
CA PRO A 65 -18.36 -18.09 -2.89
C PRO A 65 -19.02 -16.70 -3.00
N PHE A 66 -18.80 -15.82 -2.02
CA PHE A 66 -19.67 -14.67 -1.75
C PHE A 66 -18.89 -13.40 -1.35
N TYR A 67 -18.13 -12.81 -2.28
CA TYR A 67 -17.23 -11.68 -1.96
C TYR A 67 -17.33 -10.49 -2.91
N LEU A 68 -18.45 -10.31 -3.62
CA LEU A 68 -18.64 -9.20 -4.56
C LEU A 68 -18.31 -7.84 -3.94
N GLU A 69 -18.71 -7.61 -2.68
CA GLU A 69 -18.40 -6.39 -1.92
C GLU A 69 -16.91 -5.99 -1.97
N LYS A 70 -15.99 -6.97 -1.90
CA LYS A 70 -14.54 -6.70 -1.89
C LYS A 70 -14.03 -6.26 -3.25
N LEU A 71 -14.70 -6.68 -4.33
CA LEU A 71 -14.30 -6.38 -5.71
C LEU A 71 -14.60 -4.94 -6.11
N VAL A 72 -15.51 -4.30 -5.38
CA VAL A 72 -15.86 -2.89 -5.57
C VAL A 72 -14.86 -1.96 -4.87
N LEU A 73 -14.25 -2.45 -3.78
CA LEU A 73 -13.33 -1.70 -2.94
C LEU A 73 -11.86 -1.96 -3.29
N ALA A 74 -11.53 -3.14 -3.79
CA ALA A 74 -10.16 -3.55 -4.07
C ALA A 74 -10.08 -4.51 -5.27
N PRO A 75 -8.97 -4.49 -6.04
CA PRO A 75 -7.80 -3.63 -5.87
C PRO A 75 -8.01 -2.19 -6.36
N VAL A 76 -8.93 -1.95 -7.28
CA VAL A 76 -9.26 -0.61 -7.78
C VAL A 76 -10.64 -0.24 -7.24
N SER A 77 -10.67 0.70 -6.29
CA SER A 77 -11.92 1.16 -5.68
C SER A 77 -12.76 1.97 -6.67
N ILE A 78 -14.06 1.68 -6.78
CA ILE A 78 -14.97 2.51 -7.59
C ILE A 78 -15.11 3.94 -7.05
N PHE A 79 -14.80 4.14 -5.76
CA PHE A 79 -14.85 5.45 -5.12
C PHE A 79 -13.64 6.31 -5.51
N GLU A 80 -12.52 5.67 -5.85
CA GLU A 80 -11.33 6.35 -6.35
C GLU A 80 -11.35 6.46 -7.88
N TYR A 81 -11.93 5.47 -8.55
CA TYR A 81 -11.99 5.38 -10.01
C TYR A 81 -13.43 5.07 -10.48
N PRO A 82 -14.33 6.07 -10.51
CA PRO A 82 -15.71 5.87 -10.95
C PRO A 82 -15.89 5.16 -12.30
N PRO A 83 -15.01 5.36 -13.33
CA PRO A 83 -15.10 4.61 -14.58
C PRO A 83 -15.04 3.08 -14.42
N GLN A 84 -14.50 2.58 -13.30
CA GLN A 84 -14.48 1.15 -12.98
C GLN A 84 -15.89 0.57 -12.86
N ILE A 85 -16.90 1.37 -12.50
CA ILE A 85 -18.31 0.95 -12.47
C ILE A 85 -18.72 0.40 -13.84
N PHE A 86 -18.44 1.16 -14.90
CA PHE A 86 -18.76 0.76 -16.28
C PHE A 86 -17.88 -0.40 -16.76
N VAL A 87 -16.59 -0.41 -16.42
CA VAL A 87 -15.70 -1.53 -16.81
C VAL A 87 -16.21 -2.84 -16.22
N MET A 88 -16.54 -2.84 -14.92
CA MET A 88 -17.08 -4.00 -14.24
C MET A 88 -18.47 -4.37 -14.75
N GLY A 89 -19.36 -3.39 -14.94
CA GLY A 89 -20.70 -3.61 -15.49
C GLY A 89 -20.65 -4.25 -16.88
N LEU A 90 -19.84 -3.71 -17.80
CA LEU A 90 -19.68 -4.28 -19.14
C LEU A 90 -19.19 -5.74 -19.11
N LEU A 91 -18.22 -6.04 -18.26
CA LEU A 91 -17.69 -7.40 -18.11
C LEU A 91 -18.72 -8.35 -17.49
N ILE A 92 -19.36 -7.96 -16.40
CA ILE A 92 -20.43 -8.75 -15.75
C ILE A 92 -21.59 -8.99 -16.72
N GLY A 93 -21.94 -8.00 -17.54
CA GLY A 93 -22.96 -8.12 -18.57
C GLY A 93 -22.65 -9.22 -19.58
N ILE A 94 -21.40 -9.32 -20.04
CA ILE A 94 -20.93 -10.42 -20.90
C ILE A 94 -20.99 -11.75 -20.14
N LEU A 95 -20.47 -11.78 -18.91
CA LEU A 95 -20.36 -12.99 -18.10
C LEU A 95 -21.72 -13.62 -17.78
N ILE A 96 -22.78 -12.81 -17.63
CA ILE A 96 -24.16 -13.25 -17.42
C ILE A 96 -24.87 -13.60 -18.73
N SER A 97 -24.86 -12.68 -19.71
CA SER A 97 -25.73 -12.81 -20.88
C SER A 97 -25.29 -13.93 -21.82
N ALA A 98 -23.98 -14.15 -22.01
CA ALA A 98 -23.49 -15.08 -23.01
C ALA A 98 -23.89 -16.55 -22.72
N PRO A 99 -23.71 -17.12 -21.50
CA PRO A 99 -24.10 -18.51 -21.24
C PRO A 99 -25.62 -18.72 -21.33
N ILE A 100 -26.41 -17.73 -20.90
CA ILE A 100 -27.88 -17.78 -20.97
C ILE A 100 -28.34 -17.70 -22.43
N LEU A 101 -27.78 -16.79 -23.24
CA LEU A 101 -28.06 -16.68 -24.68
C LEU A 101 -27.65 -17.94 -25.43
N ILE A 102 -26.49 -18.52 -25.12
CA ILE A 102 -26.02 -19.79 -25.71
C ILE A 102 -27.01 -20.90 -25.38
N SER A 103 -27.46 -21.00 -24.12
CA SER A 103 -28.45 -21.99 -23.72
C SER A 103 -29.77 -21.84 -24.46
N GLN A 104 -30.27 -20.60 -24.58
CA GLN A 104 -31.55 -20.30 -25.22
C GLN A 104 -31.52 -20.47 -26.75
N LEU A 105 -30.43 -20.03 -27.40
CA LEU A 105 -30.31 -20.02 -28.86
C LEU A 105 -29.76 -21.33 -29.43
N MET A 106 -28.99 -22.09 -28.65
CA MET A 106 -28.40 -23.38 -29.02
C MET A 106 -28.97 -24.51 -28.16
N ASN A 107 -28.29 -24.91 -27.09
CA ASN A 107 -28.81 -25.83 -26.08
C ASN A 107 -28.06 -25.62 -24.75
N PHE A 108 -28.59 -26.20 -23.67
CA PHE A 108 -27.98 -26.10 -22.34
C PHE A 108 -26.54 -26.62 -22.28
N ASN A 109 -26.22 -27.72 -22.98
CA ASN A 109 -24.90 -28.33 -22.96
C ASN A 109 -23.80 -27.36 -23.44
N TYR A 110 -24.07 -26.54 -24.46
CA TYR A 110 -23.13 -25.53 -24.93
C TYR A 110 -22.83 -24.45 -23.86
N SER A 111 -23.71 -24.24 -22.87
CA SER A 111 -23.50 -23.24 -21.82
C SER A 111 -22.58 -23.71 -20.69
N ILE A 112 -22.34 -25.02 -20.55
CA ILE A 112 -21.56 -25.61 -19.44
C ILE A 112 -20.12 -25.07 -19.43
N LEU A 113 -19.45 -25.08 -20.58
CA LEU A 113 -18.05 -24.64 -20.66
C LEU A 113 -17.87 -23.15 -20.29
N PRO A 114 -18.67 -22.19 -20.82
CA PRO A 114 -18.68 -20.82 -20.31
C PRO A 114 -18.91 -20.71 -18.80
N VAL A 115 -19.85 -21.48 -18.23
CA VAL A 115 -20.06 -21.49 -16.77
C VAL A 115 -18.83 -21.98 -16.00
N LEU A 116 -18.14 -23.02 -16.50
CA LEU A 116 -16.88 -23.48 -15.89
C LEU A 116 -15.79 -22.41 -16.00
N ILE A 117 -15.67 -21.72 -17.12
CA ILE A 117 -14.74 -20.60 -17.28
C ILE A 117 -15.06 -19.48 -16.27
N LEU A 118 -16.33 -19.15 -16.07
CA LEU A 118 -16.77 -18.17 -15.07
C LEU A 118 -16.39 -18.58 -13.65
N ALA A 119 -16.59 -19.86 -13.31
CA ALA A 119 -16.23 -20.38 -12.01
C ALA A 119 -14.71 -20.35 -11.79
N PHE A 120 -13.93 -20.96 -12.69
CA PHE A 120 -12.51 -21.24 -12.43
C PHE A 120 -11.54 -20.16 -12.93
N ILE A 121 -11.84 -19.50 -14.06
CA ILE A 121 -10.93 -18.49 -14.63
C ILE A 121 -11.23 -17.12 -14.06
N ALA A 122 -12.49 -16.69 -14.10
CA ALA A 122 -12.91 -15.42 -13.50
C ALA A 122 -12.98 -15.51 -11.96
N GLY A 123 -12.98 -16.71 -11.39
CA GLY A 123 -13.02 -16.93 -9.95
C GLY A 123 -14.38 -16.63 -9.32
N LEU A 124 -15.50 -16.65 -10.07
CA LEU A 124 -16.81 -16.23 -9.56
C LEU A 124 -17.79 -17.41 -9.41
N PRO A 125 -17.59 -18.34 -8.45
CA PRO A 125 -18.42 -19.53 -8.32
C PRO A 125 -19.88 -19.21 -7.93
N GLY A 126 -20.12 -18.21 -7.08
CA GLY A 126 -21.49 -17.79 -6.72
C GLY A 126 -22.28 -17.25 -7.91
N LEU A 127 -21.63 -16.44 -8.77
CA LEU A 127 -22.25 -15.97 -10.01
C LEU A 127 -22.42 -17.12 -11.00
N ALA A 128 -21.46 -18.04 -11.10
CA ALA A 128 -21.57 -19.22 -11.96
C ALA A 128 -22.77 -20.10 -11.61
N ILE A 129 -23.06 -20.30 -10.31
CA ILE A 129 -24.26 -21.01 -9.83
C ILE A 129 -25.54 -20.27 -10.25
N SER A 130 -25.55 -18.94 -10.13
CA SER A 130 -26.71 -18.13 -10.54
C SER A 130 -26.93 -18.20 -12.05
N VAL A 131 -25.85 -18.12 -12.83
CA VAL A 131 -25.87 -18.16 -14.30
C VAL A 131 -26.22 -19.56 -14.81
N ILE A 132 -25.79 -20.66 -14.18
CA ILE A 132 -26.19 -22.01 -14.58
C ILE A 132 -27.67 -22.26 -14.32
N ILE A 133 -28.23 -21.76 -13.21
CA ILE A 133 -29.68 -21.81 -12.95
C ILE A 133 -30.43 -21.03 -14.03
N GLY A 134 -29.97 -19.82 -14.37
CA GLY A 134 -30.54 -19.01 -15.44
C GLY A 134 -30.44 -19.68 -16.82
N ALA A 135 -29.28 -20.26 -17.16
CA ALA A 135 -29.07 -20.97 -18.41
C ALA A 135 -29.93 -22.24 -18.50
N PHE A 136 -30.04 -23.00 -17.41
CA PHE A 136 -30.93 -24.16 -17.32
C PHE A 136 -32.39 -23.73 -17.53
N ALA A 137 -32.85 -22.71 -16.80
CA ALA A 137 -34.18 -22.14 -16.92
C ALA A 137 -34.50 -21.69 -18.37
N ALA A 138 -33.53 -21.08 -19.06
CA ALA A 138 -33.68 -20.64 -20.44
C ALA A 138 -33.85 -21.81 -21.45
N ALA A 139 -33.38 -23.02 -21.11
CA ALA A 139 -33.56 -24.22 -21.93
C ALA A 139 -34.88 -24.96 -21.67
N LEU A 140 -35.52 -24.73 -20.51
CA LEU A 140 -36.77 -25.36 -20.13
C LEU A 140 -37.93 -24.85 -20.98
N ARG A 141 -38.74 -25.78 -21.51
CA ARG A 141 -39.91 -25.43 -22.34
C ARG A 141 -40.88 -24.43 -21.68
N PRO A 142 -41.25 -24.55 -20.38
CA PRO A 142 -42.20 -23.64 -19.74
C PRO A 142 -41.78 -22.16 -19.74
N LEU A 143 -40.47 -21.90 -19.67
CA LEU A 143 -39.90 -20.55 -19.62
C LEU A 143 -39.48 -20.03 -21.00
N ARG A 144 -39.69 -20.81 -22.06
CA ARG A 144 -39.39 -20.44 -23.44
C ARG A 144 -40.61 -19.76 -24.07
N PHE A 145 -40.93 -18.58 -23.56
CA PHE A 145 -42.00 -17.72 -24.08
C PHE A 145 -41.81 -17.40 -25.57
N ARG A 146 -42.92 -17.03 -26.23
CA ARG A 146 -42.88 -16.53 -27.62
C ARG A 146 -41.93 -15.34 -27.76
N SER A 147 -41.91 -14.46 -26.76
CA SER A 147 -40.88 -13.43 -26.63
C SER A 147 -39.64 -14.01 -25.95
N ARG A 148 -38.60 -14.26 -26.74
CA ARG A 148 -37.29 -14.72 -26.25
C ARG A 148 -36.66 -13.73 -25.27
N TYR A 149 -36.96 -12.44 -25.39
CA TYR A 149 -36.44 -11.39 -24.50
C TYR A 149 -37.01 -11.51 -23.09
N ILE A 150 -38.33 -11.72 -22.96
CA ILE A 150 -38.98 -11.92 -21.65
C ILE A 150 -38.41 -13.15 -20.94
N SER A 151 -38.17 -14.23 -21.70
CA SER A 151 -37.52 -15.43 -21.19
C SER A 151 -36.13 -15.13 -20.59
N ILE A 152 -35.28 -14.36 -21.31
CA ILE A 152 -33.96 -13.97 -20.78
C ILE A 152 -34.08 -13.06 -19.55
N LEU A 153 -34.98 -12.07 -19.58
CA LEU A 153 -35.20 -11.17 -18.45
C LEU A 153 -35.51 -11.95 -17.16
N LEU A 154 -36.37 -12.97 -17.25
CA LEU A 154 -36.68 -13.86 -16.13
C LEU A 154 -35.50 -14.75 -15.74
N CYS A 155 -34.75 -15.25 -16.71
CA CYS A 155 -33.59 -16.13 -16.47
C CYS A 155 -32.38 -15.39 -15.87
N ILE A 156 -32.34 -14.05 -15.93
CA ILE A 156 -31.31 -13.23 -15.25
C ILE A 156 -31.65 -13.04 -13.75
N SER A 157 -32.88 -13.30 -13.31
CA SER A 157 -33.30 -13.09 -11.92
C SER A 157 -32.44 -13.77 -10.84
N PRO A 158 -31.88 -14.99 -11.04
CA PRO A 158 -30.98 -15.57 -10.03
C PRO A 158 -29.72 -14.72 -9.81
N ALA A 159 -29.17 -14.12 -10.88
CA ALA A 159 -28.02 -13.22 -10.78
C ALA A 159 -28.39 -11.91 -10.06
N LEU A 160 -29.60 -11.37 -10.29
CA LEU A 160 -30.10 -10.19 -9.57
C LEU A 160 -30.23 -10.47 -8.07
N ILE A 161 -30.76 -11.64 -7.69
CA ILE A 161 -30.87 -12.07 -6.29
C ILE A 161 -29.47 -12.16 -5.67
N TYR A 162 -28.52 -12.78 -6.36
CA TYR A 162 -27.13 -12.87 -5.93
C TYR A 162 -26.50 -11.48 -5.70
N PHE A 163 -26.75 -10.53 -6.60
CA PHE A 163 -26.29 -9.15 -6.41
C PHE A 163 -26.94 -8.45 -5.23
N GLY A 164 -28.24 -8.63 -5.00
CA GLY A 164 -28.93 -8.04 -3.86
C GLY A 164 -28.36 -8.50 -2.50
N PHE A 165 -27.98 -9.78 -2.39
CA PHE A 165 -27.44 -10.32 -1.13
C PHE A 165 -25.96 -10.00 -0.91
N PHE A 166 -25.14 -10.00 -1.97
CA PHE A 166 -23.68 -9.99 -1.81
C PHE A 166 -22.97 -8.76 -2.41
N GLY A 167 -23.70 -7.93 -3.16
CA GLY A 167 -23.13 -6.80 -3.90
C GLY A 167 -22.77 -5.58 -3.04
N GLY A 168 -23.37 -5.42 -1.86
CA GLY A 168 -23.22 -4.24 -1.02
C GLY A 168 -21.95 -4.24 -0.17
N ALA A 169 -21.17 -3.16 -0.23
CA ALA A 169 -20.00 -2.94 0.62
C ALA A 169 -20.40 -2.79 2.10
N LYS A 170 -19.99 -3.74 2.96
CA LYS A 170 -20.24 -3.63 4.41
C LYS A 170 -19.31 -2.60 5.07
N ASN A 171 -19.74 -2.03 6.19
CA ASN A 171 -18.98 -1.09 7.03
C ASN A 171 -18.58 0.24 6.35
N VAL A 172 -19.39 0.70 5.38
CA VAL A 172 -19.25 2.04 4.79
C VAL A 172 -20.49 2.87 5.09
N ASP A 173 -20.43 4.18 4.86
CA ASP A 173 -21.58 5.08 4.99
C ASP A 173 -22.71 4.70 4.01
N ASN A 174 -23.94 5.09 4.34
CA ASN A 174 -25.15 4.69 3.59
C ASN A 174 -25.07 5.04 2.08
N ILE A 175 -24.43 6.16 1.73
CA ILE A 175 -24.29 6.60 0.34
C ILE A 175 -23.30 5.69 -0.40
N ARG A 176 -22.13 5.42 0.18
CA ARG A 176 -21.17 4.46 -0.40
C ARG A 176 -21.74 3.05 -0.45
N TRP A 177 -22.52 2.63 0.54
CA TRP A 177 -23.20 1.33 0.52
C TRP A 177 -24.15 1.24 -0.68
N ALA A 178 -24.99 2.25 -0.91
CA ALA A 178 -25.91 2.27 -2.04
C ALA A 178 -25.16 2.29 -3.39
N LEU A 179 -24.12 3.13 -3.51
CA LEU A 179 -23.31 3.23 -4.73
C LEU A 179 -22.49 1.98 -5.02
N SER A 180 -22.17 1.17 -4.01
CA SER A 180 -21.48 -0.11 -4.23
C SER A 180 -22.26 -1.11 -5.09
N PHE A 181 -23.58 -0.91 -5.25
CA PHE A 181 -24.41 -1.71 -6.16
C PHE A 181 -24.34 -1.26 -7.62
N ALA A 182 -23.80 -0.07 -7.91
CA ALA A 182 -23.80 0.50 -9.25
C ALA A 182 -23.16 -0.42 -10.32
N PRO A 183 -22.00 -1.07 -10.09
CA PRO A 183 -21.40 -1.98 -11.09
C PRO A 183 -22.31 -3.18 -11.42
N TRP A 184 -23.07 -3.67 -10.43
CA TRP A 184 -23.93 -4.84 -10.58
C TRP A 184 -25.20 -4.50 -11.34
N LEU A 185 -25.80 -3.35 -11.05
CA LEU A 185 -26.94 -2.82 -11.80
C LEU A 185 -26.55 -2.48 -13.23
N ASP A 186 -25.40 -1.83 -13.44
CA ASP A 186 -24.86 -1.57 -14.78
C ASP A 186 -24.59 -2.87 -15.56
N GLY A 187 -24.08 -3.90 -14.87
CA GLY A 187 -23.91 -5.22 -15.46
C GLY A 187 -25.21 -5.91 -15.85
N LEU A 188 -26.27 -5.76 -15.06
CA LEU A 188 -27.61 -6.23 -15.41
C LEU A 188 -28.15 -5.52 -16.64
N PHE A 189 -28.06 -4.18 -16.69
CA PHE A 189 -28.50 -3.40 -17.86
C PHE A 189 -27.69 -3.75 -19.11
N THR A 190 -26.38 -3.98 -18.95
CA THR A 190 -25.53 -4.43 -20.06
C THR A 190 -25.95 -5.82 -20.55
N ALA A 191 -26.19 -6.78 -19.64
CA ALA A 191 -26.65 -8.12 -20.01
C ALA A 191 -27.96 -8.07 -20.82
N LEU A 192 -28.91 -7.25 -20.37
CA LEU A 192 -30.18 -7.03 -21.06
C LEU A 192 -30.00 -6.35 -22.42
N THR A 193 -29.08 -5.39 -22.52
CA THR A 193 -28.75 -4.69 -23.76
C THR A 193 -28.12 -5.64 -24.78
N ILE A 194 -27.15 -6.45 -24.38
CA ILE A 194 -26.55 -7.49 -25.22
C ILE A 194 -27.64 -8.44 -25.72
N ALA A 195 -28.49 -8.94 -24.82
CA ALA A 195 -29.59 -9.84 -25.18
C ALA A 195 -30.58 -9.19 -26.14
N ALA A 196 -30.98 -7.94 -25.90
CA ALA A 196 -31.87 -7.18 -26.78
C ALA A 196 -31.27 -7.08 -28.19
N ILE A 197 -30.01 -6.64 -28.32
CA ILE A 197 -29.35 -6.48 -29.62
C ILE A 197 -29.23 -7.82 -30.35
N VAL A 198 -28.76 -8.87 -29.66
CA VAL A 198 -28.62 -10.22 -30.24
C VAL A 198 -29.98 -10.77 -30.69
N LEU A 199 -31.03 -10.59 -29.90
CA LEU A 199 -32.36 -11.10 -30.23
C LEU A 199 -33.07 -10.28 -31.31
N ILE A 200 -32.91 -8.96 -31.34
CA ILE A 200 -33.50 -8.08 -32.36
C ILE A 200 -32.85 -8.37 -33.70
N ILE A 201 -31.52 -8.32 -33.80
CA ILE A 201 -30.79 -8.65 -35.04
C ILE A 201 -31.03 -10.13 -35.39
N GLY A 202 -31.05 -11.01 -34.39
CA GLY A 202 -31.37 -12.42 -34.55
C GLY A 202 -32.74 -12.63 -35.16
N HIS A 203 -33.76 -11.88 -34.74
CA HIS A 203 -35.10 -11.98 -35.30
C HIS A 203 -35.10 -11.71 -36.82
N PHE A 204 -34.41 -10.64 -37.25
CA PHE A 204 -34.30 -10.29 -38.68
C PHE A 204 -33.37 -11.21 -39.48
N THR A 205 -32.34 -11.78 -38.84
CA THR A 205 -31.35 -12.64 -39.50
C THR A 205 -31.63 -14.14 -39.35
N ARG A 206 -32.76 -14.52 -38.74
CA ARG A 206 -33.13 -15.90 -38.37
C ARG A 206 -32.15 -16.56 -37.38
N TYR A 207 -31.61 -15.79 -36.45
CA TYR A 207 -30.78 -16.21 -35.32
C TYR A 207 -29.45 -16.84 -35.76
N ARG A 208 -28.73 -16.16 -36.65
CA ARG A 208 -27.39 -16.60 -37.09
C ARG A 208 -26.46 -16.82 -35.88
N PRO A 209 -25.69 -17.91 -35.86
CA PRO A 209 -24.86 -18.30 -34.71
C PRO A 209 -23.77 -17.27 -34.35
N GLY A 210 -23.35 -16.42 -35.30
CA GLY A 210 -22.28 -15.45 -35.09
C GLY A 210 -22.63 -14.25 -34.20
N LEU A 211 -23.91 -14.01 -33.90
CA LEU A 211 -24.31 -12.77 -33.20
C LEU A 211 -23.78 -12.67 -31.76
N ILE A 212 -23.74 -13.78 -31.02
CA ILE A 212 -23.33 -13.78 -29.61
C ILE A 212 -21.86 -13.33 -29.49
N TRP A 213 -20.94 -13.96 -30.22
CA TRP A 213 -19.51 -13.66 -30.10
C TRP A 213 -19.18 -12.26 -30.62
N SER A 214 -19.82 -11.80 -31.71
CA SER A 214 -19.53 -10.47 -32.27
C SER A 214 -19.93 -9.35 -31.32
N ILE A 215 -21.15 -9.41 -30.74
CA ILE A 215 -21.62 -8.36 -29.81
C ILE A 215 -20.80 -8.37 -28.53
N THR A 216 -20.55 -9.55 -27.95
CA THR A 216 -19.72 -9.66 -26.74
C THR A 216 -18.27 -9.22 -26.97
N ALA A 217 -17.69 -9.44 -28.16
CA ALA A 217 -16.36 -8.96 -28.51
C ALA A 217 -16.28 -7.42 -28.61
N ILE A 218 -17.31 -6.79 -29.18
CA ILE A 218 -17.43 -5.32 -29.21
C ILE A 218 -17.53 -4.78 -27.78
N THR A 219 -18.41 -5.35 -26.95
CA THR A 219 -18.56 -4.95 -25.55
C THR A 219 -17.26 -5.10 -24.76
N LEU A 220 -16.54 -6.22 -24.93
CA LEU A 220 -15.24 -6.45 -24.30
C LEU A 220 -14.21 -5.41 -24.74
N THR A 221 -14.17 -5.10 -26.04
CA THR A 221 -13.27 -4.08 -26.59
C THR A 221 -13.55 -2.71 -25.98
N VAL A 222 -14.82 -2.32 -25.85
CA VAL A 222 -15.22 -1.08 -25.18
C VAL A 222 -14.76 -1.07 -23.71
N ALA A 223 -14.98 -2.16 -22.97
CA ALA A 223 -14.54 -2.27 -21.58
C ALA A 223 -13.01 -2.08 -21.43
N ILE A 224 -12.22 -2.71 -22.32
CA ILE A 224 -10.75 -2.59 -22.33
C ILE A 224 -10.33 -1.15 -22.66
N ILE A 225 -10.98 -0.49 -23.63
CA ILE A 225 -10.66 0.90 -24.01
C ILE A 225 -10.97 1.87 -22.86
N ILE A 226 -12.13 1.74 -22.21
CA ILE A 226 -12.50 2.57 -21.06
C ILE A 226 -11.49 2.36 -19.94
N PHE A 227 -11.16 1.11 -19.60
CA PHE A 227 -10.21 0.80 -18.56
C PHE A 227 -8.83 1.39 -18.86
N GLN A 228 -8.29 1.14 -20.06
CA GLN A 228 -6.94 1.58 -20.42
C GLN A 228 -6.82 3.10 -20.50
N SER A 229 -7.88 3.81 -20.93
CA SER A 229 -7.87 5.27 -21.05
C SER A 229 -8.12 6.01 -19.73
N LYS A 230 -8.91 5.43 -18.81
CA LYS A 230 -9.32 6.10 -17.57
C LYS A 230 -8.58 5.63 -16.32
N ILE A 231 -8.11 4.38 -16.29
CA ILE A 231 -7.47 3.77 -15.11
C ILE A 231 -6.06 3.32 -15.46
N SER A 232 -5.90 2.55 -16.53
CA SER A 232 -4.66 1.90 -17.00
C SER A 232 -4.21 0.68 -16.19
N LEU A 233 -3.54 -0.25 -16.87
CA LEU A 233 -2.91 -1.40 -16.21
C LEU A 233 -1.79 -1.01 -15.24
N SER A 234 -1.12 0.13 -15.46
CA SER A 234 -0.10 0.61 -14.53
C SER A 234 -0.70 1.05 -13.20
N GLU A 235 -1.87 1.67 -13.20
CA GLU A 235 -2.53 2.07 -11.95
C GLU A 235 -3.05 0.85 -11.19
N LEU A 236 -3.60 -0.15 -11.91
CA LEU A 236 -3.97 -1.44 -11.31
C LEU A 236 -2.77 -2.15 -10.66
N ASP A 237 -1.64 -2.27 -11.38
CA ASP A 237 -0.44 -2.88 -10.81
C ASP A 237 0.07 -2.06 -9.60
N TYR A 238 -0.04 -0.73 -9.62
CA TYR A 238 0.29 0.12 -8.46
C TYR A 238 -0.60 -0.18 -7.26
N GLN A 239 -1.91 -0.24 -7.45
CA GLN A 239 -2.86 -0.52 -6.37
C GLN A 239 -2.63 -1.92 -5.77
N LEU A 240 -2.35 -2.92 -6.61
CA LEU A 240 -2.08 -4.29 -6.19
C LEU A 240 -0.77 -4.46 -5.41
N TYR A 241 0.30 -3.85 -5.88
CA TYR A 241 1.66 -4.15 -5.40
C TYR A 241 2.23 -3.07 -4.47
N ILE A 242 1.78 -1.83 -4.56
CA ILE A 242 2.33 -0.69 -3.83
C ILE A 242 1.32 -0.15 -2.82
N ALA A 243 0.17 0.35 -3.27
CA ALA A 243 -0.76 1.10 -2.40
C ALA A 243 -1.29 0.28 -1.22
N ARG A 244 -1.66 -0.99 -1.48
CA ARG A 244 -2.11 -1.93 -0.43
C ARG A 244 -0.99 -2.30 0.56
N ASN A 245 0.26 -2.15 0.15
CA ASN A 245 1.45 -2.62 0.83
C ASN A 245 2.24 -1.44 1.44
N ASN A 246 1.56 -0.42 2.00
CA ASN A 246 2.22 0.70 2.66
C ASN A 246 2.94 0.20 3.94
N PRO A 247 4.26 0.40 4.11
CA PRO A 247 4.97 -0.08 5.29
C PRO A 247 4.40 0.45 6.61
N GLU A 248 3.82 1.64 6.65
CA GLU A 248 3.31 2.24 7.88
C GLU A 248 2.05 1.55 8.43
N THR A 249 1.33 0.80 7.59
CA THR A 249 0.09 0.10 8.00
C THR A 249 0.33 -1.36 8.37
N ILE A 250 1.56 -1.85 8.20
CA ILE A 250 1.96 -3.24 8.47
C ILE A 250 2.28 -3.38 9.96
N LYS A 251 1.64 -4.35 10.62
CA LYS A 251 1.72 -4.52 12.07
C LYS A 251 3.11 -4.96 12.54
N GLU A 252 3.82 -5.69 11.70
CA GLU A 252 5.16 -6.21 11.96
C GLU A 252 6.22 -5.10 12.02
N PHE A 253 5.92 -3.91 11.50
CA PHE A 253 6.79 -2.73 11.57
C PHE A 253 6.35 -1.73 12.64
N GLN A 254 5.28 -2.03 13.38
CA GLN A 254 4.88 -1.25 14.55
C GLN A 254 5.70 -1.69 15.77
N ASP A 255 5.62 -0.91 16.84
CA ASP A 255 6.28 -1.25 18.09
C ASP A 255 5.69 -2.52 18.68
N ASN A 256 6.52 -3.57 18.77
CA ASN A 256 6.11 -4.86 19.30
C ASN A 256 6.97 -5.21 20.52
N SER A 257 6.33 -5.60 21.62
CA SER A 257 7.05 -6.09 22.80
C SER A 257 7.60 -7.50 22.53
N ILE A 258 8.85 -7.74 22.97
CA ILE A 258 9.49 -9.06 22.95
C ILE A 258 9.46 -9.75 24.33
N THR A 259 8.93 -9.08 25.34
CA THR A 259 8.91 -9.54 26.74
C THR A 259 8.24 -10.91 26.86
N ASP A 260 7.08 -11.11 26.25
CA ASP A 260 6.35 -12.39 26.31
C ASP A 260 7.10 -13.55 25.64
N ALA A 261 7.86 -13.26 24.57
CA ALA A 261 8.66 -14.26 23.87
C ALA A 261 9.89 -14.64 24.71
N LEU A 262 10.51 -13.66 25.36
CA LEU A 262 11.60 -13.88 26.32
C LEU A 262 11.11 -14.67 27.56
N ASP A 263 9.95 -14.32 28.11
CA ASP A 263 9.38 -15.01 29.27
C ASP A 263 9.08 -16.48 28.96
N ARG A 264 8.49 -16.75 27.80
CA ARG A 264 8.27 -18.11 27.29
C ARG A 264 9.59 -18.87 27.14
N THR A 265 10.61 -18.21 26.60
CA THR A 265 11.94 -18.81 26.42
C THR A 265 12.60 -19.16 27.77
N LEU A 266 12.49 -18.28 28.77
CA LEU A 266 13.08 -18.50 30.11
C LEU A 266 12.32 -19.56 30.93
N THR A 267 11.03 -19.72 30.69
CA THR A 267 10.17 -20.67 31.41
C THR A 267 10.08 -22.03 30.73
N SER A 268 10.32 -22.12 29.42
CA SER A 268 10.25 -23.37 28.65
C SER A 268 11.29 -24.41 29.11
N PRO A 269 10.88 -25.64 29.45
CA PRO A 269 11.80 -26.72 29.79
C PRO A 269 12.80 -27.05 28.67
N GLN A 270 12.37 -26.93 27.40
CA GLN A 270 13.22 -27.21 26.24
C GLN A 270 14.37 -26.20 26.16
N SER A 271 14.04 -24.91 26.24
CA SER A 271 15.01 -23.83 26.22
C SER A 271 15.95 -23.85 27.42
N ARG A 272 15.46 -24.24 28.62
CA ARG A 272 16.32 -24.39 29.80
C ARG A 272 17.46 -25.37 29.60
N SER A 273 17.25 -26.47 28.86
CA SER A 273 18.33 -27.42 28.56
C SER A 273 19.43 -26.79 27.69
N TYR A 274 19.05 -25.93 26.74
CA TYR A 274 19.98 -25.20 25.88
C TYR A 274 20.85 -24.21 26.69
N PHE A 275 20.27 -23.55 27.69
CA PHE A 275 20.97 -22.57 28.54
C PHE A 275 21.69 -23.17 29.76
N GLN A 276 21.69 -24.50 29.96
CA GLN A 276 22.46 -25.16 31.03
C GLN A 276 23.97 -25.27 30.74
N SER A 277 24.41 -24.81 29.56
CA SER A 277 25.82 -24.77 29.14
C SER A 277 26.64 -23.81 30.03
N PRO A 278 27.94 -24.07 30.30
CA PRO A 278 28.79 -23.24 31.19
C PRO A 278 28.91 -21.76 30.80
N PHE A 279 28.42 -21.37 29.62
CA PHE A 279 28.50 -20.02 29.09
C PHE A 279 27.33 -19.11 29.48
N TYR A 280 26.24 -19.66 30.04
CA TYR A 280 25.06 -18.88 30.42
C TYR A 280 24.91 -18.78 31.95
N PRO A 281 24.55 -17.60 32.48
CA PRO A 281 24.36 -17.43 33.91
C PRO A 281 23.09 -18.16 34.39
N VAL A 282 23.14 -18.69 35.62
CA VAL A 282 22.03 -19.43 36.23
C VAL A 282 20.92 -18.47 36.69
N GLU A 283 21.27 -17.25 37.10
CA GLU A 283 20.33 -16.24 37.57
C GLU A 283 19.47 -15.71 36.41
N THR A 284 18.15 -15.74 36.57
CA THR A 284 17.20 -15.38 35.49
C THR A 284 17.37 -13.95 34.98
N ILE A 285 17.67 -12.99 35.86
CA ILE A 285 17.87 -11.58 35.48
C ILE A 285 19.15 -11.42 34.66
N ALA A 286 20.25 -12.03 35.10
CA ALA A 286 21.50 -12.04 34.38
C ALA A 286 21.37 -12.76 33.02
N LEU A 287 20.65 -13.89 33.00
CA LEU A 287 20.36 -14.63 31.77
C LEU A 287 19.58 -13.78 30.78
N ARG A 288 18.51 -13.12 31.23
CA ARG A 288 17.72 -12.22 30.38
C ARG A 288 18.60 -11.11 29.77
N ALA A 289 19.52 -10.53 30.54
CA ALA A 289 20.44 -9.52 30.02
C ALA A 289 21.38 -10.07 28.95
N VAL A 290 21.91 -11.29 29.13
CA VAL A 290 22.74 -11.98 28.12
C VAL A 290 21.94 -12.28 26.85
N LEU A 291 20.72 -12.82 26.98
CA LEU A 291 19.85 -13.14 25.85
C LEU A 291 19.49 -11.87 25.04
N LYS A 292 19.22 -10.74 25.71
CA LYS A 292 18.96 -9.46 25.04
C LYS A 292 20.17 -8.98 24.22
N LYS A 293 21.38 -9.09 24.78
CA LYS A 293 22.61 -8.77 24.05
C LYS A 293 22.84 -9.71 22.86
N GLU A 294 22.51 -10.99 23.01
CA GLU A 294 22.60 -11.95 21.92
C GLU A 294 21.59 -11.61 20.80
N ILE A 295 20.33 -11.28 21.13
CA ILE A 295 19.34 -10.78 20.17
C ILE A 295 19.87 -9.54 19.45
N GLN A 296 20.35 -8.53 20.18
CA GLN A 296 20.95 -7.33 19.60
C GLN A 296 22.08 -7.67 18.63
N THR A 297 23.01 -8.55 19.03
CA THR A 297 24.16 -8.94 18.20
C THR A 297 23.73 -9.68 16.93
N ARG A 298 22.70 -10.54 17.01
CA ARG A 298 22.19 -11.30 15.86
C ARG A 298 21.38 -10.41 14.91
N LEU A 299 20.61 -9.46 15.44
CA LEU A 299 19.83 -8.52 14.64
C LEU A 299 20.70 -7.49 13.89
N LEU A 300 21.94 -7.22 14.33
CA LEU A 300 22.92 -6.49 13.50
C LEU A 300 23.18 -7.17 12.14
N LEU A 301 23.01 -8.49 12.08
CA LEU A 301 23.14 -9.29 10.85
C LEU A 301 21.77 -9.61 10.22
N ASP A 302 20.71 -8.92 10.66
CA ASP A 302 19.32 -9.17 10.28
C ASP A 302 18.93 -10.64 10.45
N ARG A 303 19.16 -11.22 11.64
CA ARG A 303 18.74 -12.59 12.00
C ARG A 303 18.30 -12.68 13.46
N TRP A 304 17.25 -13.44 13.73
CA TRP A 304 16.93 -13.88 15.09
C TRP A 304 17.91 -14.97 15.57
N PRO A 305 18.20 -15.06 16.88
CA PRO A 305 18.91 -16.21 17.44
C PRO A 305 18.15 -17.52 17.21
N GLU A 306 18.85 -18.63 17.00
CA GLU A 306 18.22 -19.94 16.69
C GLU A 306 17.31 -20.45 17.81
N TRP A 307 17.57 -20.06 19.06
CA TRP A 307 16.75 -20.43 20.21
C TRP A 307 15.49 -19.57 20.38
N PHE A 308 15.36 -18.46 19.64
CA PHE A 308 14.27 -17.51 19.79
C PHE A 308 13.06 -17.96 18.96
N ASP A 309 11.97 -18.31 19.65
CA ASP A 309 10.70 -18.67 19.01
C ASP A 309 9.97 -17.39 18.55
N GLU A 310 10.18 -17.01 17.29
CA GLU A 310 9.65 -15.79 16.67
C GLU A 310 8.12 -15.83 16.57
N PRO A 311 7.39 -15.00 17.34
CA PRO A 311 5.95 -14.82 17.15
C PRO A 311 5.68 -14.19 15.78
N ALA A 312 4.53 -14.49 15.17
CA ALA A 312 4.16 -13.96 13.86
C ALA A 312 4.22 -12.42 13.77
N THR A 313 3.95 -11.71 14.86
CA THR A 313 4.03 -10.24 14.94
C THR A 313 5.45 -9.68 14.89
N LEU A 314 6.46 -10.49 15.24
CA LEU A 314 7.89 -10.14 15.12
C LEU A 314 8.49 -10.54 13.77
N GLY A 315 7.68 -11.13 12.87
CA GLY A 315 7.98 -11.63 11.52
C GLY A 315 8.47 -10.59 10.50
N TYR A 316 9.01 -9.45 10.92
CA TYR A 316 9.27 -8.28 10.10
C TYR A 316 10.23 -8.56 8.94
N GLN A 317 11.16 -9.51 9.09
CA GLN A 317 12.14 -9.86 8.07
C GLN A 317 11.51 -10.59 6.88
N ALA A 318 10.58 -11.49 7.15
CA ALA A 318 9.82 -12.18 6.13
C ALA A 318 8.91 -11.19 5.39
N GLU A 319 8.25 -10.31 6.14
CA GLU A 319 7.34 -9.30 5.60
C GLU A 319 8.09 -8.25 4.76
N LYS A 320 9.21 -7.70 5.26
CA LYS A 320 10.10 -6.80 4.50
C LYS A 320 10.53 -7.41 3.17
N ARG A 321 10.99 -8.67 3.17
CA ARG A 321 11.36 -9.40 1.94
C ARG A 321 10.17 -9.62 1.02
N TYR A 322 8.99 -9.91 1.56
CA TYR A 322 7.76 -10.07 0.79
C TYR A 322 7.38 -8.76 0.09
N LEU A 323 7.31 -7.66 0.82
CA LEU A 323 6.94 -6.34 0.31
C LEU A 323 7.95 -5.84 -0.73
N LEU A 324 9.26 -5.96 -0.48
CA LEU A 324 10.29 -5.63 -1.47
C LEU A 324 10.11 -6.40 -2.78
N ARG A 325 9.73 -7.69 -2.72
CA ARG A 325 9.40 -8.47 -3.93
C ARG A 325 8.14 -7.96 -4.61
N GLN A 326 7.12 -7.50 -3.88
CA GLN A 326 5.93 -6.90 -4.49
C GLN A 326 6.28 -5.59 -5.20
N TYR A 327 7.06 -4.72 -4.55
CA TYR A 327 7.52 -3.48 -5.15
C TYR A 327 8.35 -3.75 -6.41
N GLU A 328 9.19 -4.78 -6.38
CA GLU A 328 9.98 -5.18 -7.53
C GLU A 328 9.11 -5.66 -8.70
N LYS A 329 7.98 -6.35 -8.45
CA LYS A 329 7.03 -6.72 -9.52
C LYS A 329 6.47 -5.50 -10.24
N PHE A 330 6.28 -4.38 -9.52
CA PHE A 330 5.81 -3.13 -10.11
C PHE A 330 6.94 -2.40 -10.86
N ILE A 331 8.08 -2.20 -10.19
CA ILE A 331 9.23 -1.41 -10.67
C ILE A 331 9.91 -2.11 -11.84
N ASN A 332 10.25 -3.39 -11.67
CA ASN A 332 10.97 -4.22 -12.64
C ASN A 332 10.22 -5.55 -12.85
N PRO A 333 9.06 -5.53 -13.54
CA PRO A 333 8.29 -6.74 -13.77
C PRO A 333 9.14 -7.78 -14.50
N LYS A 334 9.14 -9.03 -14.02
CA LYS A 334 9.85 -10.11 -14.70
C LYS A 334 9.33 -10.31 -16.12
N LYS A 335 10.23 -10.51 -17.08
CA LYS A 335 9.86 -10.89 -18.45
C LYS A 335 9.04 -12.18 -18.42
N GLN A 336 7.83 -12.13 -18.96
CA GLN A 336 7.01 -13.33 -19.14
C GLN A 336 7.56 -14.14 -20.32
N TRP A 337 7.58 -15.47 -20.19
CA TRP A 337 8.21 -16.38 -21.16
C TRP A 337 7.69 -16.22 -22.59
N TRP A 338 6.40 -15.93 -22.75
CA TRP A 338 5.75 -15.75 -24.05
C TRP A 338 6.01 -14.36 -24.67
N LYS A 339 6.55 -13.41 -23.91
CA LYS A 339 6.70 -12.02 -24.37
C LYS A 339 8.04 -11.82 -25.08
N PRO A 340 8.06 -11.32 -26.33
CA PRO A 340 9.29 -11.00 -27.01
C PRO A 340 10.14 -9.97 -26.24
N ALA A 341 11.47 -10.11 -26.28
CA ALA A 341 12.38 -9.24 -25.53
C ALA A 341 12.25 -7.76 -25.91
N PHE A 342 12.08 -7.46 -27.20
CA PHE A 342 11.92 -6.08 -27.67
C PHE A 342 10.66 -5.42 -27.09
N LEU A 343 9.54 -6.15 -27.02
CA LEU A 343 8.28 -5.65 -26.47
C LEU A 343 8.37 -5.44 -24.96
N HIS A 344 9.07 -6.35 -24.26
CA HIS A 344 9.34 -6.19 -22.84
C HIS A 344 10.19 -4.93 -22.56
N ASN A 345 11.27 -4.73 -23.32
CA ASN A 345 12.15 -3.57 -23.18
C ASN A 345 11.44 -2.26 -23.53
N ALA A 346 10.60 -2.26 -24.57
CA ALA A 346 9.79 -1.10 -24.93
C ALA A 346 8.83 -0.72 -23.80
N LEU A 347 8.19 -1.72 -23.16
CA LEU A 347 7.31 -1.48 -22.02
C LEU A 347 8.06 -1.00 -20.78
N LEU A 348 9.25 -1.54 -20.49
CA LEU A 348 10.10 -1.04 -19.41
C LEU A 348 10.49 0.42 -19.64
N LYS A 349 10.85 0.79 -20.88
CA LYS A 349 11.13 2.18 -21.24
C LYS A 349 9.91 3.09 -21.06
N SER A 350 8.71 2.64 -21.43
CA SER A 350 7.49 3.41 -21.16
C SER A 350 7.17 3.49 -19.66
N LYS A 351 7.53 2.46 -18.88
CA LYS A 351 7.27 2.42 -17.44
C LYS A 351 8.01 3.49 -16.65
N VAL A 352 9.19 3.92 -17.11
CA VAL A 352 9.93 5.04 -16.50
C VAL A 352 9.12 6.36 -16.53
N ARG A 353 8.07 6.45 -17.35
CA ARG A 353 7.19 7.63 -17.39
C ARG A 353 5.87 7.44 -16.64
N ILE A 354 5.72 6.36 -15.87
CA ILE A 354 4.51 6.11 -15.09
C ILE A 354 4.45 7.08 -13.92
N LYS A 355 3.29 7.75 -13.79
CA LYS A 355 3.01 8.73 -12.73
C LYS A 355 3.27 8.20 -11.30
N ARG A 356 3.07 6.90 -11.07
CA ARG A 356 3.22 6.22 -9.77
C ARG A 356 4.61 5.66 -9.47
N MET A 357 5.55 5.74 -10.41
CA MET A 357 6.91 5.23 -10.19
C MET A 357 7.66 5.95 -9.04
N PRO A 358 7.54 7.28 -8.86
CA PRO A 358 8.16 7.97 -7.72
C PRO A 358 7.73 7.41 -6.37
N ILE A 359 6.42 7.18 -6.18
CA ILE A 359 5.85 6.59 -4.97
C ILE A 359 6.42 5.19 -4.70
N ALA A 360 6.49 4.35 -5.74
CA ALA A 360 7.03 3.00 -5.59
C ALA A 360 8.51 3.00 -5.19
N LEU A 361 9.32 3.89 -5.77
CA LEU A 361 10.72 4.06 -5.40
C LEU A 361 10.87 4.63 -3.99
N PHE A 362 10.01 5.56 -3.59
CA PHE A 362 9.97 6.13 -2.26
C PHE A 362 9.69 5.07 -1.19
N TYR A 363 8.60 4.30 -1.33
CA TYR A 363 8.31 3.22 -0.39
C TYR A 363 9.37 2.12 -0.41
N LYS A 364 9.94 1.80 -1.58
CA LYS A 364 11.08 0.87 -1.63
C LYS A 364 12.28 1.42 -0.86
N GLY A 365 12.58 2.71 -0.98
CA GLY A 365 13.65 3.38 -0.25
C GLY A 365 13.40 3.34 1.26
N LEU A 366 12.22 3.80 1.72
CA LEU A 366 11.83 3.78 3.12
C LEU A 366 11.88 2.38 3.72
N LEU A 367 11.30 1.40 3.04
CA LEU A 367 11.29 0.01 3.52
C LEU A 367 12.70 -0.59 3.57
N SER A 368 13.57 -0.25 2.61
CA SER A 368 14.94 -0.75 2.60
C SER A 368 15.75 -0.21 3.77
N GLU A 369 15.52 1.04 4.16
CA GLU A 369 16.15 1.69 5.32
C GLU A 369 15.51 1.35 6.66
N LEU A 370 14.27 0.85 6.65
CA LEU A 370 13.56 0.45 7.86
C LEU A 370 14.37 -0.59 8.63
N SER A 371 14.90 -0.20 9.79
CA SER A 371 15.85 -0.98 10.58
C SER A 371 15.44 -0.97 12.05
N PRO A 372 15.67 -2.06 12.79
CA PRO A 372 15.31 -2.12 14.21
C PRO A 372 16.26 -1.27 15.06
N GLU A 373 15.71 -0.53 16.02
CA GLU A 373 16.50 0.22 17.00
C GLU A 373 16.93 -0.68 18.16
N LEU A 374 18.17 -1.15 18.08
CA LEU A 374 18.65 -2.21 18.96
C LEU A 374 18.89 -1.75 20.41
N ASN A 375 19.14 -0.46 20.64
CA ASN A 375 19.30 0.09 21.99
C ASN A 375 17.97 0.04 22.76
N ILE A 376 16.87 0.45 22.11
CA ILE A 376 15.52 0.37 22.69
C ILE A 376 15.12 -1.08 22.98
N LEU A 377 15.50 -2.02 22.11
CA LEU A 377 15.22 -3.43 22.33
C LEU A 377 15.88 -3.96 23.62
N VAL A 378 17.13 -3.60 23.88
CA VAL A 378 17.84 -4.06 25.09
C VAL A 378 17.29 -3.39 26.35
N GLU A 379 17.00 -2.09 26.28
CA GLU A 379 16.52 -1.29 27.40
C GLU A 379 15.06 -1.57 27.78
N LYS A 380 14.17 -1.58 26.79
CA LYS A 380 12.72 -1.61 26.97
C LYS A 380 12.06 -2.91 26.53
N GLU A 381 12.80 -3.81 25.88
CA GLU A 381 12.24 -5.05 25.31
C GLU A 381 11.13 -4.78 24.29
N ILE A 382 11.31 -3.71 23.51
CA ILE A 382 10.44 -3.30 22.42
C ILE A 382 11.26 -3.34 21.14
N LEU A 383 10.76 -4.07 20.14
CA LEU A 383 11.24 -3.99 18.77
C LEU A 383 10.63 -2.74 18.12
N HIS A 384 11.38 -1.63 18.18
CA HIS A 384 11.07 -0.37 17.53
C HIS A 384 11.81 -0.26 16.20
N PHE A 385 11.24 0.45 15.22
CA PHE A 385 11.86 0.65 13.90
C PHE A 385 12.05 2.13 13.59
N TYR A 386 13.19 2.44 12.96
CA TYR A 386 13.51 3.77 12.47
C TYR A 386 13.77 3.76 10.96
N ASN A 387 13.56 4.91 10.30
CA ASN A 387 13.79 5.12 8.86
C ASN A 387 14.23 6.56 8.54
N ASP A 388 14.68 7.29 9.55
CA ASP A 388 15.08 8.69 9.48
C ASP A 388 16.60 8.88 9.42
N TYR A 389 17.36 7.81 9.18
CA TYR A 389 18.78 7.86 8.87
C TYR A 389 19.05 7.34 7.43
N PRO A 390 19.80 8.06 6.60
CA PRO A 390 20.11 7.65 5.23
C PRO A 390 21.23 6.59 5.19
N HIS A 391 20.87 5.36 4.87
CA HIS A 391 21.84 4.28 4.73
C HIS A 391 22.52 4.32 3.35
N ARG A 392 23.86 4.26 3.33
CA ARG A 392 24.67 4.34 2.10
C ARG A 392 24.30 3.30 1.05
N GLU A 393 23.96 2.09 1.48
CA GLU A 393 23.55 0.97 0.62
C GLU A 393 22.23 1.22 -0.12
N ASN A 394 21.38 2.13 0.37
CA ASN A 394 20.12 2.51 -0.25
C ASN A 394 20.23 3.76 -1.13
N LEU A 395 21.39 4.43 -1.15
CA LEU A 395 21.64 5.61 -1.99
C LEU A 395 21.33 5.42 -3.48
N PRO A 396 21.57 4.26 -4.12
CA PRO A 396 21.18 4.06 -5.52
C PRO A 396 19.68 4.21 -5.77
N ILE A 397 18.82 3.81 -4.82
CA ILE A 397 17.36 3.93 -4.93
C ILE A 397 16.96 5.41 -4.87
N TRP A 398 17.49 6.14 -3.90
CA TRP A 398 17.24 7.57 -3.74
C TRP A 398 17.81 8.40 -4.89
N HIS A 399 19.00 8.07 -5.36
CA HIS A 399 19.60 8.71 -6.52
C HIS A 399 18.73 8.52 -7.76
N ARG A 400 18.19 7.32 -7.98
CA ARG A 400 17.26 7.05 -9.08
C ARG A 400 15.97 7.86 -8.95
N LEU A 401 15.38 7.94 -7.76
CA LEU A 401 14.18 8.74 -7.51
C LEU A 401 14.43 10.23 -7.83
N TYR A 402 15.56 10.76 -7.38
CA TYR A 402 15.98 12.14 -7.65
C TYR A 402 16.25 12.39 -9.14
N SER A 403 17.02 11.52 -9.81
CA SER A 403 17.52 11.78 -11.17
C SER A 403 16.48 11.50 -12.26
N GLU A 404 15.67 10.45 -12.11
CA GLU A 404 14.61 10.11 -13.07
C GLU A 404 13.33 10.93 -12.82
N TYR A 405 13.06 11.35 -11.58
CA TYR A 405 11.81 12.04 -11.21
C TYR A 405 12.04 13.31 -10.38
N PRO A 406 12.87 14.27 -10.85
CA PRO A 406 13.28 15.43 -10.07
C PRO A 406 12.11 16.35 -9.67
N ASN A 407 10.99 16.31 -10.38
CA ASN A 407 9.83 17.17 -10.12
C ASN A 407 8.75 16.50 -9.24
N SER A 408 8.96 15.27 -8.79
CA SER A 408 8.02 14.56 -7.91
C SER A 408 8.14 15.04 -6.46
N THR A 409 7.04 15.07 -5.71
CA THR A 409 7.06 15.43 -4.29
C THR A 409 7.93 14.46 -3.48
N GLU A 410 7.90 13.17 -3.85
CA GLU A 410 8.71 12.13 -3.22
C GLU A 410 10.22 12.37 -3.38
N SER A 411 10.64 13.05 -4.44
CA SER A 411 12.06 13.36 -4.67
C SER A 411 12.63 14.42 -3.71
N ILE A 412 11.79 15.11 -2.93
CA ILE A 412 12.26 16.04 -1.89
C ILE A 412 13.01 15.25 -0.81
N GLU A 413 12.45 14.12 -0.38
CA GLU A 413 13.08 13.27 0.63
C GLU A 413 14.36 12.61 0.10
N ALA A 414 14.39 12.27 -1.20
CA ALA A 414 15.60 11.78 -1.87
C ALA A 414 16.73 12.83 -1.89
N ARG A 415 16.40 14.12 -2.04
CA ARG A 415 17.39 15.22 -1.99
C ARG A 415 18.01 15.34 -0.61
N TRP A 416 17.19 15.31 0.44
CA TRP A 416 17.69 15.36 1.80
C TRP A 416 18.69 14.22 2.08
N ARG A 417 18.31 12.97 1.80
CA ARG A 417 19.20 11.81 2.01
C ARG A 417 20.49 11.91 1.22
N ARG A 418 20.40 12.34 -0.04
CA ARG A 418 21.58 12.54 -0.88
C ARG A 418 22.46 13.69 -0.37
N ALA A 419 21.87 14.77 0.12
CA ALA A 419 22.60 15.89 0.70
C ALA A 419 23.38 15.47 1.95
N VAL A 420 22.82 14.61 2.82
CA VAL A 420 23.55 14.04 3.96
C VAL A 420 24.80 13.29 3.50
N HIS A 421 24.66 12.42 2.50
CA HIS A 421 25.82 11.68 1.97
C HIS A 421 26.85 12.58 1.27
N LEU A 422 26.42 13.59 0.52
CA LEU A 422 27.33 14.55 -0.12
C LEU A 422 28.08 15.38 0.93
N ALA A 423 27.40 15.84 1.99
CA ALA A 423 28.03 16.53 3.11
C ALA A 423 29.04 15.60 3.83
N GLY A 424 28.71 14.32 3.99
CA GLY A 424 29.63 13.30 4.49
C GLY A 424 30.83 13.00 3.59
N MET A 425 30.77 13.39 2.31
CA MET A 425 31.89 13.35 1.36
C MET A 425 32.61 14.69 1.24
N GLU A 426 32.34 15.64 2.15
CA GLU A 426 32.86 17.01 2.14
C GLU A 426 32.41 17.87 0.94
N GLU A 427 31.41 17.40 0.17
CA GLU A 427 30.81 18.14 -0.94
C GLU A 427 29.69 19.10 -0.46
N PHE A 428 29.99 19.93 0.53
CA PHE A 428 29.02 20.80 1.20
C PHE A 428 28.29 21.77 0.26
N ALA A 429 28.96 22.26 -0.77
CA ALA A 429 28.35 23.16 -1.77
C ALA A 429 27.22 22.45 -2.54
N TYR A 430 27.44 21.22 -2.99
CA TYR A 430 26.43 20.43 -3.69
C TYR A 430 25.31 19.97 -2.75
N ALA A 431 25.66 19.61 -1.50
CA ALA A 431 24.67 19.33 -0.46
C ALA A 431 23.74 20.53 -0.24
N GLY A 432 24.31 21.73 -0.09
CA GLY A 432 23.55 22.99 0.03
C GLY A 432 22.62 23.24 -1.15
N GLN A 433 23.07 23.03 -2.39
CA GLN A 433 22.22 23.17 -3.58
C GLN A 433 21.01 22.22 -3.56
N LEU A 434 21.19 20.96 -3.16
CA LEU A 434 20.09 20.01 -3.06
C LEU A 434 19.10 20.40 -1.96
N ILE A 435 19.60 20.96 -0.85
CA ILE A 435 18.77 21.41 0.26
C ILE A 435 17.89 22.59 -0.16
N GLU A 436 18.46 23.61 -0.79
CA GLU A 436 17.70 24.77 -1.28
C GLU A 436 16.65 24.35 -2.31
N GLN A 437 17.01 23.45 -3.24
CA GLN A 437 16.03 22.90 -4.18
C GLN A 437 14.89 22.17 -3.46
N GLY A 438 15.19 21.38 -2.43
CA GLY A 438 14.18 20.70 -1.62
C GLY A 438 13.24 21.67 -0.91
N LEU A 439 13.79 22.72 -0.29
CA LEU A 439 13.00 23.74 0.41
C LEU A 439 12.08 24.51 -0.55
N LEU A 440 12.57 24.91 -1.72
CA LEU A 440 11.76 25.56 -2.76
C LEU A 440 10.62 24.65 -3.26
N MET A 441 10.86 23.34 -3.37
CA MET A 441 9.81 22.38 -3.73
C MET A 441 8.75 22.26 -2.63
N ILE A 442 9.14 22.23 -1.35
CA ILE A 442 8.19 22.19 -0.23
C ILE A 442 7.31 23.43 -0.22
N GLU A 443 7.89 24.62 -0.40
CA GLU A 443 7.13 25.87 -0.48
C GLU A 443 6.09 25.80 -1.60
N LYS A 444 6.50 25.37 -2.80
CA LYS A 444 5.62 25.19 -3.95
C LYS A 444 4.48 24.20 -3.70
N GLU A 445 4.74 23.07 -3.03
CA GLU A 445 3.70 22.07 -2.73
C GLU A 445 2.77 22.55 -1.61
N SER A 446 3.28 23.25 -0.60
CA SER A 446 2.47 23.76 0.52
C SER A 446 1.40 24.76 0.07
N VAL A 447 1.70 25.58 -0.94
CA VAL A 447 0.74 26.51 -1.55
C VAL A 447 -0.39 25.77 -2.27
N LYS A 448 -0.09 24.62 -2.91
CA LYS A 448 -1.11 23.86 -3.64
C LYS A 448 -2.14 23.19 -2.73
N THR A 449 -1.74 22.75 -1.54
CA THR A 449 -2.64 22.05 -0.63
C THR A 449 -3.63 22.99 0.08
N ALA A 450 -3.28 24.27 0.24
CA ALA A 450 -4.10 25.24 0.95
C ALA A 450 -5.44 25.61 0.25
N ASP A 451 -5.55 25.36 -1.06
CA ASP A 451 -6.59 25.97 -1.91
C ASP A 451 -7.72 25.02 -2.37
N VAL A 452 -7.86 23.82 -1.79
CA VAL A 452 -8.89 22.85 -2.25
C VAL A 452 -10.06 22.76 -1.27
N PRO A 453 -11.16 23.55 -1.47
CA PRO A 453 -12.38 23.36 -0.72
C PRO A 453 -12.98 21.98 -1.07
N VAL A 454 -13.24 21.18 -0.04
CA VAL A 454 -13.79 19.83 -0.21
C VAL A 454 -15.28 19.94 -0.59
N ASN A 455 -15.62 19.59 -1.82
CA ASN A 455 -17.02 19.52 -2.25
C ASN A 455 -17.68 18.23 -1.70
N GLU A 456 -18.97 18.26 -1.34
CA GLU A 456 -19.68 17.08 -0.78
C GLU A 456 -19.68 15.87 -1.73
N ILE A 457 -19.71 16.10 -3.06
CA ILE A 457 -19.60 15.02 -4.05
C ILE A 457 -18.18 14.42 -4.07
N GLU A 458 -17.16 15.23 -3.82
CA GLU A 458 -15.77 14.76 -3.66
C GLU A 458 -15.58 14.00 -2.34
N ALA A 459 -16.46 14.19 -1.36
CA ALA A 459 -16.42 13.39 -0.13
C ALA A 459 -16.74 11.91 -0.41
N VAL A 460 -17.61 11.64 -1.40
CA VAL A 460 -17.97 10.27 -1.83
C VAL A 460 -16.93 9.71 -2.80
N PHE A 461 -16.59 10.47 -3.86
CA PHE A 461 -15.60 10.06 -4.86
C PHE A 461 -14.28 10.81 -4.66
N ARG A 462 -13.35 10.20 -3.92
CA ARG A 462 -12.04 10.78 -3.66
C ARG A 462 -11.06 10.31 -4.71
N LYS A 463 -10.56 11.22 -5.54
CA LYS A 463 -9.45 10.89 -6.46
C LYS A 463 -8.27 10.34 -5.65
N PRO A 464 -7.57 9.33 -6.15
CA PRO A 464 -6.40 8.80 -5.48
C PRO A 464 -5.36 9.91 -5.34
N ALA A 465 -4.79 10.05 -4.14
CA ALA A 465 -3.79 11.08 -3.85
C ALA A 465 -2.66 11.04 -4.88
N ALA A 466 -2.22 12.20 -5.38
CA ALA A 466 -1.18 12.26 -6.41
C ALA A 466 0.21 11.93 -5.88
N THR A 467 0.43 12.17 -4.60
CA THR A 467 1.64 11.93 -3.81
C THR A 467 1.25 11.14 -2.56
N VAL A 468 2.19 10.38 -2.01
CA VAL A 468 2.03 9.77 -0.68
C VAL A 468 2.51 10.66 0.44
N ILE A 469 3.33 11.67 0.12
CA ILE A 469 3.86 12.61 1.10
C ILE A 469 2.73 13.52 1.58
N THR A 470 2.37 13.38 2.86
CA THR A 470 1.37 14.20 3.55
C THR A 470 1.92 15.58 3.93
N ASP A 471 1.06 16.55 4.27
CA ASP A 471 1.51 17.86 4.77
C ASP A 471 2.35 17.73 6.05
N TYR A 472 2.01 16.77 6.90
CA TYR A 472 2.78 16.43 8.10
C TYR A 472 4.18 15.94 7.73
N GLU A 473 4.28 15.03 6.77
CA GLU A 473 5.59 14.57 6.26
C GLU A 473 6.36 15.70 5.58
N LEU A 474 5.72 16.57 4.78
CA LEU A 474 6.38 17.74 4.19
C LEU A 474 7.00 18.63 5.26
N LYS A 475 6.27 18.91 6.36
CA LYS A 475 6.81 19.65 7.50
C LYS A 475 7.99 18.92 8.16
N LYS A 476 7.90 17.59 8.32
CA LYS A 476 9.01 16.77 8.86
C LYS A 476 10.25 16.86 7.96
N ILE A 477 10.08 16.75 6.65
CA ILE A 477 11.19 16.84 5.67
C ILE A 477 11.77 18.26 5.62
N LYS A 478 10.93 19.30 5.70
CA LYS A 478 11.36 20.71 5.81
C LYS A 478 12.31 20.89 6.99
N ARG A 479 11.95 20.36 8.17
CA ARG A 479 12.77 20.42 9.39
C ARG A 479 14.11 19.72 9.20
N LYS A 480 14.11 18.51 8.61
CA LYS A 480 15.34 17.76 8.29
C LYS A 480 16.27 18.56 7.36
N LEU A 481 15.71 19.18 6.32
CA LEU A 481 16.45 20.01 5.37
C LEU A 481 17.01 21.27 6.03
N GLN A 482 16.21 21.98 6.83
CA GLN A 482 16.64 23.17 7.58
C GLN A 482 17.71 22.84 8.62
N TYR A 483 17.56 21.71 9.32
CA TYR A 483 18.57 21.22 10.25
C TYR A 483 19.90 20.96 9.55
N LEU A 484 19.87 20.21 8.44
CA LEU A 484 21.09 19.95 7.68
C LEU A 484 21.70 21.24 7.11
N ARG A 485 20.90 22.17 6.60
CA ARG A 485 21.35 23.50 6.13
C ARG A 485 22.11 24.26 7.21
N HIS A 486 21.58 24.23 8.43
CA HIS A 486 22.19 24.90 9.58
C HIS A 486 23.48 24.21 9.99
N LEU A 487 23.48 22.88 10.03
CA LEU A 487 24.65 22.07 10.37
C LEU A 487 25.80 22.23 9.37
N ILE A 488 25.52 22.43 8.08
CA ILE A 488 26.55 22.70 7.05
C ILE A 488 26.80 24.20 6.81
N SER A 489 26.30 25.07 7.70
CA SER A 489 26.48 26.51 7.57
C SER A 489 27.95 26.92 7.79
N GLY A 490 28.28 28.17 7.42
CA GLY A 490 29.64 28.70 7.59
C GLY A 490 30.12 28.72 9.05
N GLU A 491 29.20 28.74 10.03
CA GLU A 491 29.52 28.69 11.46
C GLU A 491 30.16 27.34 11.83
N ASN A 492 29.50 26.23 11.45
CA ASN A 492 29.94 24.86 11.77
C ASN A 492 31.06 24.32 10.89
N LEU A 493 31.16 24.79 9.64
CA LEU A 493 32.18 24.33 8.70
C LEU A 493 33.62 24.64 9.17
N GLY A 494 33.79 25.70 9.97
CA GLY A 494 35.09 26.23 10.33
C GLY A 494 35.89 26.73 9.13
N THR A 495 37.08 27.26 9.40
CA THR A 495 38.03 27.68 8.36
C THR A 495 39.03 26.58 8.01
N GLU A 496 39.28 25.66 8.94
CA GLU A 496 40.27 24.60 8.80
C GLU A 496 39.71 23.38 8.04
N SER A 497 40.57 22.72 7.25
CA SER A 497 40.20 21.47 6.58
C SER A 497 39.85 20.35 7.57
N LYS A 498 40.42 20.39 8.77
CA LYS A 498 40.17 19.40 9.82
C LYS A 498 38.75 19.50 10.36
N ASP A 499 38.23 20.71 10.59
CA ASP A 499 36.85 20.93 11.05
C ASP A 499 35.83 20.41 10.03
N LYS A 500 36.07 20.67 8.73
CA LYS A 500 35.25 20.14 7.63
C LYS A 500 35.18 18.62 7.63
N HIS A 501 36.33 17.96 7.82
CA HIS A 501 36.39 16.50 7.88
C HIS A 501 35.63 15.95 9.09
N LEU A 502 35.79 16.58 10.27
CA LEU A 502 35.10 16.18 11.49
C LEU A 502 33.59 16.41 11.40
N LEU A 503 33.15 17.50 10.77
CA LEU A 503 31.74 17.76 10.48
C LEU A 503 31.16 16.70 9.53
N ALA A 504 31.89 16.34 8.48
CA ALA A 504 31.48 15.29 7.56
C ALA A 504 31.33 13.93 8.28
N GLN A 505 32.26 13.58 9.17
CA GLN A 505 32.14 12.39 10.01
C GLN A 505 30.93 12.46 10.94
N PHE A 506 30.71 13.60 11.61
CA PHE A 506 29.57 13.81 12.52
C PHE A 506 28.23 13.65 11.80
N ILE A 507 28.06 14.25 10.61
CA ILE A 507 26.86 14.16 9.79
C ILE A 507 26.53 12.71 9.40
N LEU A 508 27.55 11.88 9.18
CA LEU A 508 27.37 10.47 8.82
C LEU A 508 27.12 9.55 10.02
N LEU A 509 27.24 10.03 11.26
CA LEU A 509 26.96 9.16 12.41
C LEU A 509 25.47 8.80 12.45
N ASN A 510 25.20 7.51 12.67
CA ASN A 510 23.83 7.02 12.83
C ASN A 510 23.43 7.11 14.31
N PRO A 511 22.45 7.96 14.68
CA PRO A 511 22.04 8.12 16.08
C PRO A 511 21.46 6.86 16.71
N HIS A 512 21.02 5.89 15.89
CA HIS A 512 20.46 4.62 16.34
C HIS A 512 21.48 3.48 16.41
N ASP A 513 22.73 3.72 16.03
CA ASP A 513 23.80 2.71 16.10
C ASP A 513 24.18 2.42 17.57
N ILE A 514 24.47 1.15 17.86
CA ILE A 514 24.96 0.70 19.16
C ILE A 514 26.31 1.35 19.52
N LEU A 515 27.11 1.75 18.52
CA LEU A 515 28.42 2.38 18.69
C LEU A 515 28.35 3.91 18.68
N TYR A 516 27.16 4.51 18.50
CA TYR A 516 27.01 5.94 18.33
C TYR A 516 27.65 6.76 19.46
N LYS A 517 27.44 6.36 20.72
CA LYS A 517 28.04 7.01 21.89
C LYS A 517 29.57 7.02 21.83
N MET A 518 30.17 5.87 21.52
CA MET A 518 31.62 5.73 21.41
C MET A 518 32.16 6.56 20.25
N GLN A 519 31.44 6.61 19.13
CA GLN A 519 31.82 7.44 17.98
C GLN A 519 31.79 8.93 18.31
N LEU A 520 30.79 9.40 19.06
CA LEU A 520 30.74 10.78 19.56
C LEU A 520 31.90 11.11 20.50
N GLU A 521 32.23 10.20 21.43
CA GLU A 521 33.39 10.37 22.32
C GLU A 521 34.71 10.45 21.53
N ASN A 522 34.86 9.61 20.50
CA ASN A 522 36.03 9.64 19.62
C ASN A 522 36.12 10.94 18.81
N LEU A 523 34.99 11.50 18.34
CA LEU A 523 34.98 12.80 17.67
C LEU A 523 35.34 13.93 18.64
N LEU A 524 34.76 13.92 19.85
CA LEU A 524 35.02 14.94 20.86
C LEU A 524 36.50 14.98 21.27
N ASN A 525 37.15 13.82 21.35
CA ASN A 525 38.58 13.71 21.66
C ASN A 525 39.50 14.24 20.54
N GLN A 526 39.01 14.34 19.30
CA GLN A 526 39.77 14.86 18.16
C GLN A 526 39.63 16.39 17.98
N ILE A 527 38.60 16.96 18.62
CA ILE A 527 38.20 18.36 18.50
C ILE A 527 38.94 19.25 19.49
N THR A 528 39.31 20.45 19.05
CA THR A 528 39.89 21.49 19.91
C THR A 528 38.80 22.24 20.67
N ASP A 529 39.17 22.90 21.78
CA ASP A 529 38.22 23.69 22.57
C ASP A 529 37.58 24.86 21.79
N GLN A 530 38.18 25.26 20.67
CA GLN A 530 37.73 26.35 19.80
C GLN A 530 36.93 25.89 18.59
N SER A 531 36.77 24.58 18.36
CA SER A 531 36.03 24.10 17.19
C SER A 531 34.55 24.46 17.30
N PRO A 532 33.94 24.98 16.23
CA PRO A 532 32.54 25.36 16.22
C PRO A 532 31.60 24.15 16.32
N LEU A 533 32.07 22.92 16.06
CA LEU A 533 31.25 21.70 16.11
C LEU A 533 31.07 21.12 17.54
N LYS A 534 31.83 21.63 18.51
CA LYS A 534 31.92 21.03 19.85
C LYS A 534 30.59 21.01 20.59
N ASP A 535 29.82 22.08 20.47
CA ASP A 535 28.50 22.23 21.08
C ASP A 535 27.49 21.21 20.54
N ASN A 536 27.46 20.97 19.23
CA ASN A 536 26.62 20.00 18.53
C ASN A 536 26.92 18.56 18.96
N ILE A 537 28.20 18.20 19.13
CA ILE A 537 28.58 16.87 19.64
C ILE A 537 28.20 16.70 21.11
N VAL A 538 28.41 17.72 21.95
CA VAL A 538 28.01 17.68 23.36
C VAL A 538 26.48 17.61 23.50
N LEU A 539 25.74 18.33 22.65
CA LEU A 539 24.29 18.22 22.56
C LEU A 539 23.87 16.79 22.19
N ALA A 540 24.46 16.21 21.15
CA ALA A 540 24.17 14.84 20.72
C ALA A 540 24.45 13.81 21.83
N GLN A 541 25.56 13.95 22.56
CA GLN A 541 25.86 13.11 23.74
C GLN A 541 24.82 13.29 24.85
N THR A 542 24.38 14.52 25.08
CA THR A 542 23.36 14.83 26.09
C THR A 542 22.03 14.18 25.77
N MET A 543 21.65 14.13 24.49
CA MET A 543 20.41 13.48 24.03
C MET A 543 20.36 11.97 24.29
N LEU A 544 21.52 11.32 24.52
CA LEU A 544 21.61 9.88 24.83
C LEU A 544 21.31 9.53 26.29
N ILE A 545 21.15 10.51 27.19
CA ILE A 545 20.93 10.26 28.62
C ILE A 545 19.52 9.67 28.83
N SER A 546 19.38 8.39 29.18
CA SER A 546 18.06 7.74 29.30
C SER A 546 17.12 8.38 30.35
N ASP A 547 17.67 8.92 31.44
CA ASP A 547 16.90 9.66 32.46
C ASP A 547 16.45 11.02 31.91
N VAL A 548 15.13 11.19 31.77
CA VAL A 548 14.49 12.37 31.18
C VAL A 548 14.73 13.65 32.01
N VAL A 549 14.76 13.55 33.34
CA VAL A 549 14.97 14.71 34.23
C VAL A 549 16.44 15.13 34.21
N LEU A 550 17.35 14.16 34.32
CA LEU A 550 18.78 14.43 34.21
C LEU A 550 19.13 15.00 32.83
N ARG A 551 18.53 14.46 31.76
CA ARG A 551 18.69 14.98 30.40
C ARG A 551 18.22 16.44 30.31
N ALA A 552 17.06 16.78 30.86
CA ALA A 552 16.57 18.17 30.87
C ALA A 552 17.51 19.13 31.61
N GLN A 553 18.09 18.70 32.74
CA GLN A 553 19.08 19.48 33.47
C GLN A 553 20.35 19.71 32.63
N ARG A 554 20.90 18.63 32.04
CA ARG A 554 22.11 18.70 31.22
C ARG A 554 21.90 19.55 29.96
N LEU A 555 20.74 19.47 29.32
CA LEU A 555 20.40 20.35 28.20
C LEU A 555 20.42 21.83 28.62
N GLY A 556 19.93 22.15 29.82
CA GLY A 556 20.04 23.51 30.38
C GLY A 556 21.48 23.96 30.65
N GLU A 557 22.36 23.06 31.07
CA GLU A 557 23.80 23.33 31.23
C GLU A 557 24.46 23.58 29.87
N VAL A 558 24.14 22.78 28.85
CA VAL A 558 24.62 22.94 27.47
C VAL A 558 24.15 24.27 26.88
N ALA A 559 22.86 24.60 27.01
CA ALA A 559 22.28 25.86 26.54
C ALA A 559 22.95 27.10 27.16
N LYS A 560 23.32 27.02 28.45
CA LYS A 560 24.06 28.11 29.14
C LYS A 560 25.52 28.18 28.71
N LYS A 561 26.20 27.03 28.61
CA LYS A 561 27.63 26.96 28.28
C LYS A 561 27.91 27.41 26.85
N PHE A 562 27.01 27.08 25.92
CA PHE A 562 27.14 27.39 24.51
C PHE A 562 26.07 28.41 24.07
N ALA A 563 25.81 29.43 24.89
CA ALA A 563 24.80 30.43 24.59
C ALA A 563 25.01 31.08 23.22
N ALA A 564 23.93 31.21 22.44
CA ALA A 564 23.90 31.78 21.09
C ALA A 564 24.63 31.00 19.97
N THR A 565 25.24 29.86 20.28
CA THR A 565 25.64 28.87 19.26
C THR A 565 24.43 28.07 18.79
N ASP A 566 24.52 27.42 17.64
CA ASP A 566 23.45 26.59 17.11
C ASP A 566 23.09 25.40 18.03
N GLY A 567 24.08 24.67 18.53
CA GLY A 567 23.89 23.57 19.46
C GLY A 567 23.32 24.06 20.80
N GLY A 568 23.73 25.23 21.28
CA GLY A 568 23.15 25.84 22.48
C GLY A 568 21.70 26.29 22.31
N ILE A 569 21.35 26.84 21.13
CA ILE A 569 19.98 27.22 20.78
C ILE A 569 19.11 25.96 20.72
N GLN A 570 19.55 24.91 20.02
CA GLN A 570 18.82 23.65 19.97
C GLN A 570 18.68 23.03 21.36
N ALA A 571 19.72 23.03 22.19
CA ALA A 571 19.67 22.53 23.56
C ALA A 571 18.55 23.20 24.39
N LYS A 572 18.38 24.52 24.23
CA LYS A 572 17.31 25.28 24.91
C LYS A 572 15.92 24.84 24.43
N PHE A 573 15.73 24.67 23.12
CA PHE A 573 14.47 24.18 22.56
C PHE A 573 14.15 22.75 23.02
N GLU A 574 15.13 21.85 22.96
CA GLU A 574 14.97 20.46 23.39
C GLU A 574 14.69 20.36 24.89
N GLN A 575 15.34 21.19 25.71
CA GLN A 575 15.04 21.28 27.13
C GLN A 575 13.56 21.62 27.38
N ALA A 576 13.03 22.65 26.71
CA ALA A 576 11.64 23.05 26.85
C ALA A 576 10.67 21.95 26.37
N SER A 577 11.00 21.30 25.25
CA SER A 577 10.24 20.17 24.71
C SER A 577 10.24 18.95 25.64
N LEU A 578 11.36 18.70 26.32
CA LEU A 578 11.49 17.58 27.25
C LEU A 578 10.68 17.81 28.53
N LYS A 579 10.62 19.06 29.03
CA LYS A 579 9.73 19.44 30.15
C LYS A 579 8.25 19.19 29.82
N LEU A 580 7.81 19.45 28.58
CA LEU A 580 6.46 19.08 28.13
C LEU A 580 6.23 17.56 28.13
N THR A 581 7.26 16.77 27.82
CA THR A 581 7.16 15.31 27.83
C THR A 581 7.06 14.79 29.27
N ILE A 582 7.87 15.32 30.18
CA ILE A 582 7.80 15.07 31.64
C ILE A 582 6.39 15.36 32.16
N TRP A 583 5.81 16.50 31.79
CA TRP A 583 4.45 16.88 32.16
C TRP A 583 3.38 15.87 31.70
N LYS A 584 3.54 15.27 30.50
CA LYS A 584 2.56 14.34 29.92
C LYS A 584 2.66 12.91 30.44
N GLU A 585 3.87 12.39 30.63
CA GLU A 585 4.10 10.95 30.77
C GLU A 585 4.25 10.48 32.22
N GLN A 586 4.51 11.38 33.17
CA GLN A 586 4.88 10.97 34.52
C GLN A 586 3.71 10.95 35.52
N ASN A 587 3.79 10.01 36.47
CA ASN A 587 2.97 9.93 37.69
C ASN A 587 3.31 11.07 38.68
N LEU A 588 3.38 12.30 38.18
CA LEU A 588 3.64 13.50 38.94
C LEU A 588 2.39 13.92 39.71
N SER A 589 2.62 14.54 40.88
CA SER A 589 1.57 15.25 41.58
C SER A 589 1.05 16.44 40.76
N ASP A 590 -0.18 16.87 41.02
CA ASP A 590 -0.80 17.98 40.26
C ASP A 590 0.04 19.27 40.35
N THR A 591 0.68 19.52 41.49
CA THR A 591 1.57 20.68 41.70
C THR A 591 2.84 20.59 40.85
N GLU A 592 3.42 19.41 40.70
CA GLU A 592 4.59 19.19 39.84
C GLU A 592 4.23 19.29 38.36
N LYS A 593 3.06 18.78 37.95
CA LYS A 593 2.54 18.93 36.58
C LYS A 593 2.37 20.40 36.23
N GLU A 594 1.76 21.19 37.11
CA GLU A 594 1.58 22.62 36.93
C GLU A 594 2.93 23.34 36.82
N LYS A 595 3.89 22.99 37.69
CA LYS A 595 5.25 23.52 37.64
C LYS A 595 5.92 23.27 36.27
N TYR A 596 5.97 22.02 35.81
CA TYR A 596 6.63 21.69 34.53
C TYR A 596 5.92 22.31 33.33
N LEU A 597 4.58 22.39 33.36
CA LEU A 597 3.81 23.06 32.32
C LEU A 597 4.14 24.56 32.26
N ASN A 598 4.17 25.24 33.39
CA ASN A 598 4.48 26.67 33.47
C ASN A 598 5.93 26.95 33.06
N GLU A 599 6.88 26.14 33.53
CA GLU A 599 8.27 26.22 33.09
C GLU A 599 8.40 26.02 31.58
N ALA A 600 7.78 24.98 31.02
CA ALA A 600 7.87 24.72 29.59
C ALA A 600 7.22 25.83 28.74
N LYS A 601 6.09 26.40 29.18
CA LYS A 601 5.47 27.56 28.53
C LYS A 601 6.40 28.76 28.53
N ASN A 602 6.95 29.11 29.69
CA ASN A 602 7.86 30.24 29.83
C ASN A 602 9.12 30.01 28.98
N ASP A 603 9.71 28.82 29.03
CA ASP A 603 10.90 28.48 28.25
C ASP A 603 10.64 28.56 26.73
N LEU A 604 9.47 28.11 26.25
CA LEU A 604 9.07 28.22 24.84
C LEU A 604 8.80 29.66 24.41
N GLN A 605 8.12 30.46 25.25
CA GLN A 605 7.88 31.87 24.99
C GLN A 605 9.21 32.66 24.94
N ASP A 606 10.08 32.42 25.91
CA ASP A 606 11.42 33.01 25.97
C ASP A 606 12.29 32.54 24.79
N PHE A 607 12.13 31.29 24.34
CA PHE A 607 12.80 30.78 23.15
C PHE A 607 12.37 31.55 21.90
N ILE A 608 11.06 31.68 21.66
CA ILE A 608 10.51 32.41 20.50
C ILE A 608 10.93 33.89 20.53
N LYS A 609 10.93 34.50 21.72
CA LYS A 609 11.32 35.91 21.89
C LYS A 609 12.80 36.14 21.59
N ASN A 610 13.67 35.26 22.06
CA ASN A 610 15.12 35.44 21.95
C ASN A 610 15.69 34.91 20.61
N TYR A 611 15.01 33.95 19.99
CA TYR A 611 15.45 33.28 18.76
C TYR A 611 14.32 33.17 17.71
N PRO A 612 13.72 34.30 17.28
CA PRO A 612 12.59 34.29 16.34
C PRO A 612 12.96 33.70 14.97
N ASP A 613 14.22 33.85 14.55
CA ASP A 613 14.74 33.37 13.27
C ASP A 613 15.27 31.93 13.33
N SER A 614 15.18 31.26 14.47
CA SER A 614 15.62 29.87 14.63
C SER A 614 14.73 28.91 13.82
N ILE A 615 15.34 27.86 13.28
CA ILE A 615 14.62 26.75 12.60
C ILE A 615 13.62 26.04 13.53
N PHE A 616 13.76 26.19 14.86
CA PHE A 616 12.86 25.62 15.85
C PHE A 616 11.72 26.56 16.29
N ALA A 617 11.72 27.82 15.85
CA ALA A 617 10.71 28.81 16.27
C ALA A 617 9.28 28.41 15.87
N GLU A 618 9.09 27.94 14.63
CA GLU A 618 7.80 27.43 14.14
C GLU A 618 7.31 26.24 15.00
N GLN A 619 8.22 25.32 15.36
CA GLN A 619 7.88 24.17 16.21
C GLN A 619 7.55 24.57 17.65
N ALA A 620 8.26 25.57 18.18
CA ALA A 620 7.99 26.12 19.50
C ALA A 620 6.59 26.77 19.53
N GLN A 621 6.22 27.51 18.48
CA GLN A 621 4.89 28.10 18.33
C GLN A 621 3.80 27.02 18.21
N GLU A 622 4.00 26.00 17.37
CA GLU A 622 3.06 24.88 17.25
C GLU A 622 2.86 24.15 18.59
N LYS A 623 3.95 23.88 19.32
CA LYS A 623 3.87 23.26 20.65
C LYS A 623 3.10 24.15 21.62
N LEU A 624 3.39 25.46 21.66
CA LEU A 624 2.74 26.42 22.54
C LEU A 624 1.23 26.55 22.26
N ALA A 625 0.83 26.55 20.98
CA ALA A 625 -0.57 26.72 20.56
C ALA A 625 -1.50 25.58 21.01
N VAL A 626 -0.95 24.38 21.26
CA VAL A 626 -1.72 23.20 21.70
C VAL A 626 -1.79 23.08 23.23
N LEU A 627 -1.04 23.90 23.98
CA LEU A 627 -1.05 23.84 25.44
C LEU A 627 -2.32 24.48 26.02
N PRO A 628 -2.84 23.97 27.15
CA PRO A 628 -4.04 24.51 27.77
C PRO A 628 -3.82 25.96 28.23
N THR A 629 -4.75 26.86 27.89
CA THR A 629 -4.84 28.21 28.45
C THR A 629 -5.50 28.10 29.82
N HIS A 630 -4.69 28.12 30.88
CA HIS A 630 -5.19 28.24 32.25
C HIS A 630 -5.17 29.72 32.64
#